data_AF-A0A965J402-F1
#
_entry.id   AF-A0A965J402-F1
#
_cell.length_a   1.000
_cell.length_b   1.000
_cell.length_c   1.000
_cell.angle_alpha   90.00
_cell.angle_beta   90.00
_cell.angle_gamma   90.00
#
_symmetry.space_group_name_H-M   'P 1'
#
loop_
_entity.id
_entity.type
_entity.pdbx_description
1 polymer ?
#
loop_
_entity_poly.entity_id
_entity_poly.type
_entity_poly.pdbx_seq_one_letter_code
_entity_poly.pdbx_strand_id
1 'polypeptide(L)'
;MEWLEKIDQEIVLFINGLNHPFLDEIMWLLSDKYALIPFYIFLLYLISKRYSTKFAFQFLIIAALTILVVDQLSVYAFKEVFQ
;
A
#
# COMPACT_ATOMS: atom_id res chain seq x y z
N MET A 1 18.07 3.52 20.05
CA MET A 1 17.09 3.98 19.06
C MET A 1 17.77 4.88 18.02
N GLU A 2 18.59 5.85 18.43
CA GLU A 2 19.33 6.73 17.51
C GLU A 2 20.20 6.01 16.47
N TRP A 3 20.83 4.88 16.83
CA TRP A 3 21.62 4.10 15.87
C TRP A 3 20.77 3.46 14.77
N LEU A 4 19.52 3.08 15.07
CA LEU A 4 18.58 2.50 14.10
C LEU A 4 18.05 3.58 13.16
N GLU A 5 17.72 4.75 13.71
CA GLU A 5 17.32 5.93 12.94
C GLU A 5 18.43 6.37 11.98
N LYS A 6 19.68 6.36 12.44
CA LYS A 6 20.83 6.67 11.59
C LYS A 6 20.99 5.68 10.43
N ILE A 7 20.80 4.38 10.69
CA ILE A 7 20.83 3.36 9.64
C ILE A 7 19.71 3.58 8.62
N ASP A 8 18.49 3.88 9.09
CA ASP A 8 17.34 4.16 8.21
C ASP A 8 17.63 5.34 7.27
N GLN A 9 18.14 6.45 7.82
CA GLN A 9 18.52 7.64 7.05
C GLN A 9 19.64 7.35 6.04
N GLU A 10 20.68 6.63 6.45
CA GLU A 10 21.80 6.29 5.56
C GLU A 10 21.37 5.39 4.39
N ILE A 11 20.47 4.44 4.63
CA ILE A 11 19.89 3.59 3.56
C ILE A 11 19.10 4.44 2.57
N VAL A 12 18.24 5.33 3.06
CA VAL A 12 17.44 6.21 2.20
C VAL A 12 18.34 7.13 1.35
N LEU A 13 19.39 7.70 1.94
CA LEU A 13 20.34 8.55 1.23
C LEU A 13 21.16 7.76 0.20
N PHE A 14 21.58 6.55 0.53
CA PHE A 14 22.31 5.68 -0.40
C PHE A 14 21.46 5.34 -1.63
N ILE A 15 20.20 4.94 -1.42
CA ILE A 15 19.29 4.60 -2.53
C ILE A 15 18.99 5.84 -3.38
N ASN A 16 18.70 6.99 -2.78
CA ASN A 16 18.46 8.24 -3.51
C ASN A 16 19.72 8.75 -4.25
N GLY A 17 20.92 8.43 -3.77
CA GLY A 17 22.17 8.72 -4.48
C GLY A 17 22.33 7.93 -5.78
N LEU A 18 21.57 6.84 -5.96
CA LEU A 18 21.50 6.04 -7.19
C LEU A 18 20.30 6.44 -8.08
N ASN A 19 19.76 7.65 -7.90
CA ASN A 19 18.62 8.13 -8.68
C ASN A 19 18.94 8.20 -10.18
N HIS A 20 17.87 8.19 -10.98
CA HIS A 20 17.96 8.28 -12.43
C HIS A 20 16.70 8.99 -12.95
N PRO A 21 16.80 9.99 -13.84
CA PRO A 21 15.64 10.81 -14.24
C PRO A 21 14.43 10.00 -14.73
N PHE A 22 14.67 8.92 -15.48
CA PHE A 22 13.61 7.99 -15.91
C PHE A 22 12.93 7.25 -14.74
N LEU A 23 13.71 6.80 -13.75
CA LEU A 23 13.18 6.10 -12.59
C LEU A 23 12.45 7.08 -11.65
N ASP A 24 12.87 8.34 -11.60
CA ASP A 24 12.21 9.38 -10.82
C ASP A 24 10.78 9.64 -11.33
N GLU A 25 10.57 9.65 -12.66
CA GLU A 25 9.24 9.74 -13.27
C GLU A 25 8.38 8.51 -12.95
N ILE A 26 8.97 7.31 -12.99
CA ILE A 26 8.28 6.07 -12.61
C ILE A 26 7.91 6.08 -11.12
N MET A 27 8.81 6.52 -10.25
CA MET A 27 8.55 6.63 -8.81
C MET A 27 7.38 7.58 -8.55
N TRP A 28 7.30 8.71 -9.27
CA TRP A 28 6.17 9.62 -9.20
C TRP A 28 4.86 8.97 -9.65
N LEU A 29 4.88 8.27 -10.79
CA LEU A 29 3.71 7.56 -11.29
C LEU A 29 3.21 6.50 -10.31
N LEU A 30 4.11 5.69 -9.75
CA LEU A 30 3.77 4.61 -8.82
C LEU A 30 3.37 5.10 -7.43
N SER A 31 3.83 6.28 -7.02
CA SER A 31 3.45 6.90 -5.74
C SER A 31 2.02 7.45 -5.75
N ASP A 32 1.42 7.65 -6.93
CA ASP A 32 0.02 8.05 -7.03
C ASP A 32 -0.88 6.90 -6.55
N LYS A 33 -1.80 7.21 -5.62
CA LYS A 33 -2.83 6.27 -5.15
C LYS A 33 -3.64 5.65 -6.28
N TYR A 34 -3.80 6.36 -7.40
CA TYR A 34 -4.55 5.89 -8.56
C TYR A 34 -3.77 4.88 -9.42
N ALA A 35 -2.45 4.79 -9.27
CA ALA A 35 -1.61 3.84 -10.00
C ALA A 35 -1.99 2.37 -9.74
N LEU A 36 -2.60 2.09 -8.58
CA LEU A 36 -3.07 0.76 -8.19
C LEU A 36 -4.48 0.41 -8.71
N ILE A 37 -5.23 1.37 -9.27
CA ILE A 37 -6.59 1.11 -9.81
C ILE A 37 -6.57 0.00 -10.87
N PRO A 38 -5.69 0.01 -11.89
CA PRO A 38 -5.63 -1.06 -12.88
C PRO A 38 -5.38 -2.43 -12.26
N PHE A 39 -4.54 -2.48 -11.22
CA PHE A 39 -4.26 -3.71 -10.48
C PHE A 39 -5.51 -4.23 -9.74
N TYR A 40 -6.25 -3.36 -9.06
CA TYR A 40 -7.50 -3.75 -8.39
C TYR A 40 -8.59 -4.20 -9.36
N ILE A 41 -8.73 -3.52 -10.51
CA ILE A 41 -9.65 -3.94 -11.59
C ILE A 41 -9.26 -5.33 -12.11
N PHE A 42 -7.97 -5.55 -12.36
CA PHE A 42 -7.47 -6.84 -12.81
C PHE A 42 -7.74 -7.95 -11.80
N LEU A 43 -7.53 -7.70 -10.50
CA LEU A 43 -7.83 -8.64 -9.42
C LEU A 43 -9.33 -8.99 -9.39
N LEU A 44 -10.21 -7.98 -9.46
CA LEU A 44 -11.66 -8.20 -9.49
C LEU A 44 -12.11 -8.96 -10.74
N TYR A 45 -11.50 -8.69 -11.89
CA TYR A 45 -11.74 -9.45 -13.11
C TYR A 45 -11.35 -10.93 -12.94
N LEU A 46 -10.17 -11.22 -12.38
CA LEU A 46 -9.73 -12.60 -12.13
C LEU A 46 -10.66 -13.33 -11.17
N ILE A 47 -11.08 -12.68 -10.09
CA ILE A 47 -12.00 -13.26 -9.11
C ILE A 47 -13.36 -13.56 -9.78
N SER A 48 -13.88 -12.60 -10.55
CA SER A 48 -15.16 -12.76 -11.24
C SER A 48 -15.11 -13.83 -12.35
N LYS A 49 -13.94 -14.05 -12.96
CA LYS A 49 -13.72 -15.08 -13.98
C LYS A 49 -13.57 -16.48 -13.39
N ARG A 50 -12.92 -16.60 -12.23
CA ARG A 50 -12.59 -17.89 -11.59
C ARG A 50 -13.66 -18.38 -10.62
N TYR A 51 -14.39 -17.47 -9.97
CA TYR A 51 -15.33 -17.77 -8.91
C TYR A 51 -16.74 -17.26 -9.25
N SER A 52 -17.72 -17.66 -8.45
CA SER A 52 -19.07 -17.13 -8.59
C SER A 52 -19.14 -15.64 -8.23
N THR A 53 -20.07 -14.90 -8.84
CA THR A 53 -20.33 -13.50 -8.52
C THR A 53 -20.67 -13.28 -7.04
N LYS A 54 -21.31 -14.27 -6.39
CA LYS A 54 -21.57 -14.26 -4.95
C LYS A 54 -20.27 -14.24 -4.13
N PHE A 55 -19.29 -15.05 -4.52
CA PHE A 55 -17.97 -15.08 -3.89
C PHE A 55 -17.22 -13.77 -4.11
N ALA A 56 -17.26 -13.21 -5.32
CA ALA A 56 -16.66 -11.90 -5.61
C ALA A 56 -17.23 -10.78 -4.74
N PHE A 57 -18.55 -10.78 -4.51
CA PHE A 57 -19.20 -9.81 -3.64
C PHE A 57 -18.84 -10.00 -2.16
N GLN A 58 -18.81 -11.25 -1.68
CA GLN A 58 -18.34 -11.56 -0.31
C GLN A 58 -16.89 -11.11 -0.10
N PHE A 59 -16.02 -11.36 -1.08
CA PHE A 59 -14.64 -10.90 -1.06
C PHE A 59 -14.55 -9.38 -0.94
N LEU A 60 -15.34 -8.63 -1.72
CA LEU A 60 -15.38 -7.17 -1.65
C LEU A 60 -15.81 -6.66 -0.27
N ILE A 61 -16.82 -7.28 0.35
CA ILE A 61 -17.26 -6.91 1.71
C ILE A 61 -16.14 -7.14 2.72
N ILE A 62 -15.50 -8.32 2.70
CA ILE A 62 -14.43 -8.66 3.63
C ILE A 62 -13.22 -7.74 3.43
N ALA A 63 -12.88 -7.42 2.18
CA ALA A 63 -11.80 -6.49 1.87
C ALA A 63 -12.10 -5.09 2.43
N ALA A 64 -13.32 -4.58 2.24
CA ALA A 64 -13.74 -3.29 2.79
C ALA A 64 -13.70 -3.27 4.32
N LEU A 65 -14.21 -4.33 4.97
CA LEU A 65 -14.14 -4.46 6.44
C LEU A 65 -12.71 -4.50 6.94
N THR A 66 -11.82 -5.25 6.27
CA THR A 66 -10.40 -5.30 6.62
C THR A 66 -9.77 -3.91 6.54
N ILE A 67 -10.03 -3.15 5.48
CA ILE A 67 -9.51 -1.78 5.33
C ILE A 67 -9.99 -0.89 6.48
N LEU A 68 -11.29 -0.93 6.80
CA LEU A 68 -11.85 -0.13 7.90
C LEU A 68 -11.24 -0.49 9.25
N VAL A 69 -11.08 -1.79 9.54
CA VAL A 69 -10.46 -2.26 10.78
C VAL A 69 -9.01 -1.83 10.87
N VAL A 70 -8.24 -1.99 9.79
CA VAL A 70 -6.82 -1.60 9.76
C VAL A 70 -6.65 -0.08 9.93
N ASP A 71 -7.50 0.71 9.28
CA ASP A 71 -7.44 2.18 9.39
C ASP A 71 -7.73 2.64 10.82
N GLN A 72 -8.78 2.10 11.45
CA GLN A 72 -9.10 2.41 12.85
C GLN A 72 -8.03 1.89 13.81
N LEU A 73 -7.54 0.67 13.61
CA LEU A 73 -6.52 0.08 14.48
C LEU A 73 -5.21 0.87 14.41
N SER A 74 -4.83 1.40 13.24
CA SER A 74 -3.68 2.29 13.11
C SER A 74 -3.82 3.56 13.96
N VAL A 75 -5.04 4.13 14.04
CA VAL A 75 -5.31 5.30 14.89
C VAL A 75 -5.25 4.91 16.37
N TYR A 76 -6.09 3.97 16.80
CA TYR A 76 -6.28 3.65 18.21
C TYR A 76 -5.11 2.89 18.84
N ALA A 77 -4.44 2.02 18.09
CA ALA A 77 -3.34 1.22 18.63
C ALA A 77 -1.97 1.90 18.49
N PHE A 78 -1.80 2.80 17.51
CA PHE A 78 -0.51 3.44 17.26
C PHE A 78 -0.54 4.95 17.53
N LYS A 79 -1.38 5.72 16.82
CA LYS A 79 -1.38 7.18 16.93
C LYS A 79 -1.82 7.69 18.31
N GLU A 80 -2.77 7.04 18.98
CA GLU A 80 -3.23 7.51 20.30
C GLU A 80 -2.39 6.97 21.47
N VAL A 81 -1.56 5.95 21.26
CA VAL A 81 -0.81 5.26 22.32
C VAL A 81 0.66 5.69 22.37
N PHE A 82 1.28 5.90 21.21
CA PHE A 82 2.73 6.15 21.11
C PHE A 82 3.10 7.55 20.61
N GLN A 83 2.11 8.38 20.28
CA GLN A 83 2.31 9.75 19.82
C GLN A 83 2.30 10.75 20.99
#